data_AF-A0A7I7LGU5-F1
#
_entry.id   AF-A0A7I7LGU5-F1
#
_cell.length_a   1.000
_cell.length_b   1.000
_cell.length_c   1.000
_cell.angle_alpha   90.00
_cell.angle_beta   90.00
_cell.angle_gamma   90.00
#
_symmetry.space_group_name_H-M   'P 1'
#
loop_
_entity.id
_entity.type
_entity.pdbx_description
1 polymer ?
#
loop_
_entity_poly.entity_id
_entity_poly.type
_entity_poly.pdbx_seq_one_letter_code
_entity_poly.pdbx_strand_id
1 'polypeptide(L)'
;MAGALASDGPPKYRRASTPSAIDEVEPRIRALLTAYPQLPATVLAERVGWTGSISWFRERVRAIRPECLPADPVDRLAHPPGRTIQCDLWFPAPKIPVGFGQEAMLPVLVMVAAFSRFVAAVMLPSRQTMDLVAGMWQLLSTNFAAVPHELWWDNEVGIGRRGRLTDPVTALMGTLGSRLVQLKPYDPESRGMVERANRYLETSFLPGRSFTSPHDFNNQLDQWLPIANARRVRVLDGRPVDFLDADRAQMLALPPLRPRSRR
;
A
#
# COMPACT_ATOMS: atom_id res chain seq x y z
N MET A 1 -42.89 34.93 -10.97
CA MET A 1 -41.45 34.67 -11.21
C MET A 1 -40.90 33.86 -10.05
N ALA A 2 -40.11 32.83 -10.37
CA ALA A 2 -39.17 32.02 -9.55
C ALA A 2 -39.68 31.40 -8.22
N GLY A 3 -39.49 30.12 -7.92
CA GLY A 3 -38.70 29.07 -8.56
C GLY A 3 -38.80 27.79 -7.72
N ALA A 4 -38.72 26.65 -8.39
CA ALA A 4 -38.80 25.30 -7.85
C ALA A 4 -37.57 24.91 -7.00
N LEU A 5 -37.73 23.90 -6.13
CA LEU A 5 -36.92 22.68 -6.17
C LEU A 5 -37.54 21.61 -5.25
N ALA A 6 -38.01 20.55 -5.90
CA ALA A 6 -38.34 19.27 -5.30
C ALA A 6 -37.04 18.59 -4.80
N SER A 7 -37.10 18.04 -3.59
CA SER A 7 -36.07 17.18 -3.03
C SER A 7 -36.43 15.72 -3.33
N ASP A 8 -35.82 15.15 -4.37
CA ASP A 8 -35.94 13.72 -4.71
C ASP A 8 -34.91 12.88 -3.94
N GLY A 9 -35.38 12.16 -2.93
CA GLY A 9 -34.63 11.09 -2.26
C GLY A 9 -35.10 10.86 -0.82
N PRO A 10 -35.28 9.60 -0.37
CA PRO A 10 -35.61 9.33 1.02
C PRO A 10 -34.48 9.84 1.93
N PRO A 11 -34.79 10.38 3.11
CA PRO A 11 -33.78 10.91 4.02
C PRO A 11 -32.78 9.81 4.36
N LYS A 12 -31.53 9.94 3.91
CA LYS A 12 -30.44 9.09 4.36
C LYS A 12 -30.25 9.35 5.84
N TYR A 13 -30.64 8.38 6.67
CA TYR A 13 -30.28 8.35 8.08
C TYR A 13 -28.75 8.25 8.20
N ARG A 14 -28.08 9.40 8.25
CA ARG A 14 -26.68 9.50 8.62
C ARG A 14 -26.67 9.58 10.15
N ARG A 15 -26.53 8.43 10.81
CA ARG A 15 -26.31 8.41 12.25
C ARG A 15 -25.04 9.23 12.52
N ALA A 16 -25.18 10.39 13.16
CA ALA A 16 -24.03 11.02 13.79
C ALA A 16 -23.37 9.95 14.67
N SER A 17 -22.05 9.75 14.56
CA SER A 17 -21.36 8.77 15.38
C SER A 17 -21.63 9.12 16.85
N THR A 18 -22.49 8.34 17.50
CA THR A 18 -22.73 8.51 18.93
C THR A 18 -21.40 8.34 19.64
N PRO A 19 -21.04 9.20 20.61
CA PRO A 19 -19.88 8.98 21.45
C PRO A 19 -19.95 7.56 22.00
N SER A 20 -18.98 6.74 21.64
CA SER A 20 -18.88 5.38 22.13
C SER A 20 -18.25 5.42 23.51
N ALA A 21 -18.65 4.54 24.42
CA ALA A 21 -18.05 4.47 25.77
C ALA A 21 -16.52 4.29 25.75
N ILE A 22 -15.95 3.80 24.63
CA ILE A 22 -14.49 3.75 24.46
C ILE A 22 -13.85 5.12 24.28
N ASP A 23 -14.55 6.12 23.73
CA ASP A 23 -13.98 7.42 23.39
C ASP A 23 -13.46 8.14 24.66
N GLU A 24 -14.11 7.91 25.81
CA GLU A 24 -13.70 8.44 27.13
C GLU A 24 -12.45 7.75 27.71
N VAL A 25 -12.17 6.51 27.31
CA VAL A 25 -11.06 5.71 27.85
C VAL A 25 -9.92 5.53 26.84
N GLU A 26 -10.17 5.76 25.55
CA GLU A 26 -9.22 5.55 24.46
C GLU A 26 -7.91 6.33 24.64
N PRO A 27 -7.89 7.61 25.07
CA PRO A 27 -6.63 8.31 25.35
C PRO A 27 -5.76 7.60 26.41
N ARG A 28 -6.39 7.02 27.44
CA ARG A 28 -5.69 6.26 28.50
C ARG A 28 -5.23 4.90 28.01
N ILE A 29 -6.02 4.23 27.16
CA ILE A 29 -5.62 2.99 26.47
C ILE A 29 -4.37 3.25 25.62
N ARG A 30 -4.37 4.33 24.84
CA ARG A 30 -3.23 4.73 23.99
C ARG A 30 -1.98 5.01 24.83
N ALA A 31 -2.09 5.80 25.90
CA ALA A 31 -0.96 6.08 26.79
C ALA A 31 -0.35 4.80 27.38
N LEU A 32 -1.19 3.85 27.82
CA LEU A 32 -0.74 2.55 28.34
C LEU A 32 -0.09 1.68 27.27
N LEU A 33 -0.63 1.69 26.04
CA LEU A 33 -0.07 0.94 24.93
C LEU A 33 1.23 1.54 24.38
N THR A 34 1.41 2.87 24.47
CA THR A 34 2.68 3.52 24.14
C THR A 34 3.79 3.12 25.11
N ALA A 35 3.48 3.05 26.41
CA ALA A 35 4.45 2.62 27.43
C ALA A 35 4.65 1.10 27.48
N TYR A 36 3.58 0.32 27.25
CA TYR A 36 3.57 -1.14 27.36
C TYR A 36 2.82 -1.77 26.16
N PRO A 37 3.45 -1.89 24.98
CA PRO A 37 2.75 -2.25 23.74
C PRO A 37 2.18 -3.68 23.71
N GLN A 38 2.66 -4.55 24.60
CA GLN A 38 2.21 -5.94 24.74
C GLN A 38 1.21 -6.13 25.89
N LEU A 39 0.79 -5.06 26.57
CA LEU A 39 -0.13 -5.18 27.71
C LEU A 39 -1.42 -5.89 27.28
N PRO A 40 -1.85 -7.00 27.90
CA PRO A 40 -3.05 -7.72 27.49
C PRO A 40 -4.29 -6.83 27.56
N ALA A 41 -5.24 -7.03 26.63
CA ALA A 41 -6.49 -6.25 26.60
C ALA A 41 -7.32 -6.36 27.89
N THR A 42 -7.22 -7.49 28.61
CA THR A 42 -7.86 -7.68 29.91
C THR A 42 -7.26 -6.77 30.99
N VAL A 43 -5.94 -6.61 31.00
CA VAL A 43 -5.23 -5.72 31.93
C VAL A 43 -5.47 -4.24 31.57
N LEU A 44 -5.57 -3.93 30.27
CA LEU A 44 -5.97 -2.60 29.82
C LEU A 44 -7.38 -2.24 30.30
N ALA A 45 -8.33 -3.18 30.20
CA ALA A 45 -9.71 -2.97 30.65
C ALA A 45 -9.78 -2.64 32.15
N GLU A 46 -9.05 -3.38 32.98
CA GLU A 46 -8.96 -3.12 34.42
C GLU A 46 -8.38 -1.72 34.71
N ARG A 47 -7.24 -1.38 34.09
CA ARG A 47 -6.53 -0.12 34.35
C ARG A 47 -7.28 1.12 33.89
N VAL A 48 -8.13 1.00 32.87
CA VAL A 48 -8.97 2.12 32.41
C VAL A 48 -10.37 2.13 33.02
N GLY A 49 -10.66 1.19 33.93
CA GLY A 49 -11.96 1.09 34.60
C GLY A 49 -13.10 0.70 33.66
N TRP A 50 -12.82 -0.13 32.65
CA TRP A 50 -13.81 -0.55 31.66
C TRP A 50 -14.83 -1.51 32.26
N THR A 51 -16.11 -1.11 32.24
CA THR A 51 -17.24 -1.89 32.78
C THR A 51 -18.13 -2.51 31.69
N GLY A 52 -17.81 -2.29 30.41
CA GLY A 52 -18.57 -2.82 29.28
C GLY A 52 -18.12 -4.20 28.80
N SER A 53 -18.59 -4.62 27.62
CA SER A 53 -18.25 -5.93 27.03
C SER A 53 -16.74 -6.08 26.80
N ILE A 54 -16.15 -7.14 27.38
CA ILE A 54 -14.72 -7.44 27.22
C ILE A 54 -14.36 -7.89 25.80
N SER A 55 -15.28 -8.58 25.11
CA SER A 55 -15.06 -9.02 23.73
C SER A 55 -14.99 -7.82 22.79
N TRP A 56 -15.89 -6.86 22.97
CA TRP A 56 -15.88 -5.60 22.21
C TRP A 56 -14.66 -4.73 22.54
N PHE A 57 -14.25 -4.67 23.81
CA PHE A 57 -13.04 -3.97 24.22
C PHE A 57 -11.78 -4.57 23.57
N ARG A 58 -11.68 -5.91 23.50
CA ARG A 58 -10.58 -6.61 22.82
C ARG A 58 -10.51 -6.27 21.34
N GLU A 59 -11.65 -6.22 20.67
CA GLU A 59 -11.75 -5.81 19.26
C GLU A 59 -11.24 -4.38 19.06
N ARG A 60 -11.67 -3.45 19.92
CA ARG A 60 -11.25 -2.06 19.84
C ARG A 60 -9.78 -1.86 20.16
N VAL A 61 -9.25 -2.54 21.18
CA VAL A 61 -7.82 -2.56 21.49
C VAL A 61 -7.01 -3.17 20.35
N ARG A 62 -7.52 -4.20 19.65
CA ARG A 62 -6.86 -4.79 18.48
C ARG A 62 -6.75 -3.80 17.33
N ALA A 63 -7.73 -2.90 17.16
CA ALA A 63 -7.67 -1.81 16.19
C ALA A 63 -6.69 -0.71 16.60
N ILE A 64 -6.66 -0.33 17.88
CA ILE A 64 -5.81 0.77 18.41
C ILE A 64 -4.33 0.37 18.54
N ARG A 65 -4.05 -0.90 18.91
CA ARG A 65 -2.69 -1.35 19.26
C ARG A 65 -1.65 -1.18 18.15
N PRO A 66 -1.94 -1.49 16.88
CA PRO A 66 -1.00 -1.23 15.79
C PRO A 66 -0.55 0.24 15.70
N GLU A 67 -1.38 1.18 16.15
CA GLU A 67 -1.09 2.61 16.14
C GLU A 67 -0.18 3.04 17.30
N CYS A 68 -0.08 2.23 18.35
CA CYS A 68 0.66 2.55 19.58
C CYS A 68 1.98 1.78 19.74
N LEU A 69 2.27 0.83 18.84
CA LEU A 69 3.55 0.10 18.83
C LEU A 69 4.71 1.07 18.55
N PRO A 70 5.88 0.90 19.20
CA PRO A 70 7.07 1.68 18.90
C PRO A 70 7.41 1.57 17.41
N ALA A 71 8.05 2.61 16.86
CA ALA A 71 8.62 2.55 15.52
C ALA A 71 9.52 1.31 15.42
N ASP A 72 9.30 0.55 14.35
CA ASP A 72 10.09 -0.63 14.08
C ASP A 72 11.56 -0.19 13.97
N PRO A 73 12.56 -0.89 14.54
CA PRO A 73 13.99 -0.57 14.32
C PRO A 73 14.37 -0.44 12.83
N VAL A 74 13.56 -1.00 11.93
CA VAL A 74 13.62 -0.82 10.46
C VAL A 74 13.37 0.62 9.99
N ASP A 75 12.67 1.47 10.76
CA ASP A 75 12.44 2.90 10.45
C ASP A 75 13.70 3.78 10.64
N ARG A 76 14.88 3.19 10.93
CA ARG A 76 16.14 3.93 11.19
C ARG A 76 16.87 4.39 9.93
N LEU A 77 16.58 3.82 8.76
CA LEU A 77 17.19 4.29 7.51
C LEU A 77 16.46 5.55 7.03
N ALA A 78 17.17 6.66 6.92
CA ALA A 78 16.61 7.87 6.32
C ALA A 78 16.28 7.59 4.85
N HIS A 79 15.02 7.78 4.46
CA HIS A 79 14.57 7.70 3.07
C HIS A 79 14.38 9.11 2.53
N PRO A 80 15.38 9.70 1.84
CA PRO A 80 15.21 11.04 1.28
C PRO A 80 14.12 11.06 0.20
N PRO A 81 13.40 12.17 0.03
CA PRO A 81 12.40 12.32 -1.02
C PRO A 81 13.00 12.06 -2.41
N GLY A 82 12.22 11.45 -3.30
CA GLY A 82 12.53 11.09 -4.67
C GLY A 82 13.49 9.92 -4.83
N ARG A 83 14.13 9.47 -3.75
CA ARG A 83 15.25 8.53 -3.84
C ARG A 83 14.82 7.13 -4.24
N THR A 84 13.87 6.54 -3.51
CA THR A 84 13.65 5.10 -3.55
C THR A 84 12.16 4.76 -3.66
N ILE A 85 11.82 3.90 -4.62
CA ILE A 85 10.59 3.13 -4.61
C ILE A 85 10.96 1.66 -4.47
N GLN A 86 10.35 0.98 -3.50
CA GLN A 86 10.48 -0.46 -3.34
C GLN A 86 9.38 -1.17 -4.12
N CYS A 87 9.77 -2.23 -4.82
CA CYS A 87 8.92 -3.06 -5.65
C CYS A 87 8.90 -4.49 -5.11
N ASP A 88 7.74 -5.14 -5.20
CA ASP A 88 7.57 -6.55 -4.86
C ASP A 88 6.40 -7.16 -5.64
N LEU A 89 6.34 -8.48 -5.69
CA LEU A 89 5.20 -9.23 -6.21
C LEU A 89 4.39 -9.84 -5.07
N TRP A 90 3.17 -9.34 -4.91
CA TRP A 90 2.17 -9.96 -4.04
C TRP A 90 1.32 -10.95 -4.83
N PHE A 91 1.09 -12.13 -4.26
CA PHE A 91 0.26 -13.18 -4.86
C PHE A 91 -1.02 -13.32 -4.05
N PRO A 92 -2.12 -12.63 -4.42
CA PRO A 92 -3.39 -12.70 -3.71
C PRO A 92 -3.96 -14.12 -3.74
N ALA A 93 -4.56 -14.56 -2.63
CA ALA A 93 -5.13 -15.90 -2.51
C ALA A 93 -6.32 -16.21 -3.46
N PRO A 94 -7.22 -15.25 -3.80
CA PRO A 94 -8.29 -15.49 -4.76
C PRO A 94 -7.77 -15.92 -6.13
N LYS A 95 -8.37 -16.98 -6.69
CA LYS A 95 -8.17 -17.36 -8.10
C LYS A 95 -9.00 -16.44 -8.98
N ILE A 96 -8.37 -15.92 -10.03
CA ILE A 96 -8.99 -14.95 -10.94
C ILE A 96 -9.37 -15.69 -12.22
N PRO A 97 -10.62 -15.59 -12.70
CA PRO A 97 -11.01 -16.12 -14.00
C PRO A 97 -10.20 -15.47 -15.12
N VAL A 98 -9.58 -16.28 -15.99
CA VAL A 98 -8.73 -15.80 -17.12
C VAL A 98 -9.32 -16.15 -18.48
N GLY A 99 -10.59 -16.59 -18.51
CA GLY A 99 -11.32 -16.99 -19.71
C GLY A 99 -11.33 -18.51 -19.92
N PHE A 100 -12.22 -18.97 -20.79
CA PHE A 100 -12.38 -20.40 -21.15
C PHE A 100 -12.55 -21.35 -19.95
N GLY A 101 -13.21 -20.88 -18.88
CA GLY A 101 -13.40 -21.66 -17.65
C GLY A 101 -12.13 -21.89 -16.82
N GLN A 102 -11.03 -21.22 -17.16
CA GLN A 102 -9.77 -21.30 -16.42
C GLN A 102 -9.68 -20.21 -15.37
N GLU A 103 -9.01 -20.52 -14.27
CA GLU A 103 -8.66 -19.57 -13.22
C GLU A 103 -7.17 -19.67 -12.87
N ALA A 104 -6.56 -18.53 -12.53
CA ALA A 104 -5.15 -18.46 -12.17
C ALA A 104 -4.94 -17.57 -10.94
N MET A 105 -3.90 -17.87 -10.17
CA MET A 105 -3.35 -16.91 -9.19
C MET A 105 -2.37 -16.01 -9.94
N LEU A 106 -2.74 -14.74 -10.12
CA LEU A 106 -1.96 -13.77 -10.87
C LEU A 106 -1.16 -12.87 -9.92
N PRO A 107 0.09 -12.51 -10.26
CA PRO A 107 0.89 -11.61 -9.44
C PRO A 107 0.35 -10.18 -9.51
N VAL A 108 0.44 -9.46 -8.39
CA VAL A 108 0.22 -8.02 -8.29
C VAL A 108 1.57 -7.36 -8.05
N LEU A 109 2.00 -6.52 -8.98
CA LEU A 109 3.15 -5.65 -8.77
C LEU A 109 2.74 -4.55 -7.79
N VAL A 110 3.46 -4.44 -6.69
CA VAL A 110 3.26 -3.40 -5.68
C VAL A 110 4.50 -2.53 -5.65
N MET A 111 4.30 -1.22 -5.74
CA MET A 111 5.33 -0.19 -5.60
C MET A 111 5.01 0.71 -4.41
N VAL A 112 5.99 0.89 -3.52
CA VAL A 112 5.85 1.80 -2.37
C VAL A 112 6.99 2.79 -2.35
N ALA A 113 6.67 4.08 -2.39
CA ALA A 113 7.66 5.14 -2.26
C ALA A 113 8.17 5.22 -0.81
N ALA A 114 9.49 5.17 -0.65
CA ALA A 114 10.10 5.04 0.68
C ALA A 114 9.89 6.26 1.57
N PHE A 115 9.91 7.46 0.98
CA PHE A 115 9.67 8.71 1.68
C PHE A 115 8.17 8.91 1.95
N SER A 116 7.33 9.02 0.91
CA SER A 116 5.89 9.34 1.07
C SER A 116 5.02 8.17 1.52
N ARG A 117 5.54 6.94 1.56
CA ARG A 117 4.77 5.68 1.76
C ARG A 117 3.60 5.52 0.80
N PHE A 118 3.59 6.27 -0.31
CA PHE A 118 2.56 6.19 -1.33
C PHE A 118 2.62 4.81 -2.00
N VAL A 119 1.48 4.14 -2.09
CA VAL A 119 1.34 2.80 -2.66
C VAL A 119 0.70 2.90 -4.03
N ALA A 120 1.33 2.28 -5.03
CA ALA A 120 0.73 2.00 -6.33
C ALA A 120 0.79 0.49 -6.58
N ALA A 121 -0.23 -0.08 -7.22
CA ALA A 121 -0.25 -1.51 -7.48
C ALA A 121 -1.05 -1.84 -8.74
N VAL A 122 -0.68 -2.94 -9.42
CA VAL A 122 -1.39 -3.44 -10.60
C VAL A 122 -1.24 -4.97 -10.69
N MET A 123 -2.34 -5.67 -10.96
CA MET A 123 -2.32 -7.09 -11.32
C MET A 123 -1.73 -7.26 -12.72
N LEU A 124 -0.71 -8.11 -12.81
CA LEU A 124 -0.02 -8.46 -14.03
C LEU A 124 -0.51 -9.81 -14.58
N PRO A 125 -0.46 -10.01 -15.90
CA PRO A 125 -0.83 -11.29 -16.50
C PRO A 125 0.18 -12.40 -16.17
N SER A 126 1.43 -12.06 -15.86
CA SER A 126 2.43 -13.00 -15.37
C SER A 126 3.60 -12.29 -14.66
N ARG A 127 4.53 -13.07 -14.10
CA ARG A 127 5.81 -12.58 -13.57
C ARG A 127 6.96 -12.62 -14.60
N GLN A 128 6.64 -12.79 -15.89
CA GLN A 128 7.64 -12.73 -16.94
C GLN A 128 8.20 -11.32 -17.08
N THR A 129 9.47 -11.22 -17.46
CA THR A 129 10.22 -9.97 -17.55
C THR A 129 9.48 -8.84 -18.27
N MET A 130 8.84 -9.13 -19.40
CA MET A 130 8.14 -8.10 -20.19
C MET A 130 6.90 -7.56 -19.49
N ASP A 131 6.17 -8.40 -18.78
CA ASP A 131 5.00 -7.98 -17.98
C ASP A 131 5.44 -7.14 -16.78
N LEU A 132 6.58 -7.48 -16.15
CA LEU A 132 7.17 -6.67 -15.09
C LEU A 132 7.60 -5.29 -15.61
N VAL A 133 8.28 -5.23 -16.77
CA VAL A 133 8.69 -3.97 -17.41
C VAL A 133 7.49 -3.10 -17.75
N ALA A 134 6.44 -3.69 -18.34
CA ALA A 134 5.21 -2.98 -18.66
C ALA A 134 4.50 -2.47 -17.40
N GLY A 135 4.41 -3.30 -16.36
CA GLY A 135 3.83 -2.93 -15.07
C GLY A 135 4.58 -1.79 -14.38
N MET A 136 5.91 -1.88 -14.33
CA MET A 136 6.74 -0.82 -13.75
C MET A 136 6.53 0.51 -14.49
N TRP A 137 6.56 0.47 -15.82
CA TRP A 137 6.30 1.67 -16.63
C TRP A 137 4.90 2.24 -16.37
N GLN A 138 3.87 1.39 -16.32
CA GLN A 138 2.49 1.82 -16.08
C GLN A 138 2.36 2.57 -14.75
N LEU A 139 2.86 1.98 -13.65
CA LEU A 139 2.76 2.57 -12.32
C LEU A 139 3.55 3.89 -12.22
N LEU A 140 4.78 3.93 -12.74
CA LEU A 140 5.61 5.15 -12.74
C LEU A 140 4.96 6.27 -13.55
N SER A 141 4.44 5.94 -14.74
CA SER A 141 3.84 6.94 -15.63
C SER A 141 2.48 7.46 -15.18
N THR A 142 1.66 6.60 -14.55
CA THR A 142 0.26 6.92 -14.24
C THR A 142 0.04 7.30 -12.79
N ASN A 143 0.62 6.53 -11.84
CA ASN A 143 0.35 6.72 -10.42
C ASN A 143 1.34 7.70 -9.78
N PHE A 144 2.64 7.57 -10.10
CA PHE A 144 3.66 8.48 -9.57
C PHE A 144 3.83 9.73 -10.45
N ALA A 145 3.59 9.60 -11.77
CA ALA A 145 3.87 10.64 -12.76
C ALA A 145 5.33 11.15 -12.71
N ALA A 146 6.26 10.29 -12.26
CA ALA A 146 7.69 10.56 -12.14
C ALA A 146 8.47 9.25 -11.93
N VAL A 147 9.79 9.36 -11.89
CA VAL A 147 10.71 8.22 -11.82
C VAL A 147 11.65 8.36 -10.63
N PRO A 148 11.74 7.38 -9.71
CA PRO A 148 12.67 7.47 -8.58
C PRO A 148 14.12 7.33 -9.04
N HIS A 149 15.07 7.82 -8.24
CA HIS A 149 16.50 7.58 -8.52
C HIS A 149 16.85 6.09 -8.44
N GLU A 150 16.18 5.36 -7.55
CA GLU A 150 16.38 3.93 -7.34
C GLU A 150 15.06 3.16 -7.26
N LEU A 151 15.01 2.04 -7.98
CA LEU A 151 14.00 1.00 -7.83
C LEU A 151 14.61 -0.16 -7.07
N TRP A 152 14.11 -0.43 -5.87
CA TRP A 152 14.56 -1.56 -5.07
C TRP A 152 13.66 -2.75 -5.33
N TRP A 153 14.26 -3.89 -5.67
CA TRP A 153 13.56 -5.14 -5.93
C TRP A 153 14.15 -6.25 -5.07
N ASP A 154 13.34 -7.24 -4.73
CA ASP A 154 13.84 -8.52 -4.26
C ASP A 154 14.52 -9.30 -5.41
N ASN A 155 14.95 -10.53 -5.16
CA ASN A 155 15.64 -11.34 -6.16
C ASN A 155 14.65 -12.07 -7.09
N GLU A 156 13.68 -11.34 -7.64
CA GLU A 156 12.70 -11.84 -8.61
C GLU A 156 13.38 -12.20 -9.94
N VAL A 157 13.07 -13.40 -10.45
CA VAL A 157 13.72 -13.99 -11.62
C VAL A 157 13.48 -13.16 -12.88
N GLY A 158 12.28 -12.61 -13.03
CA GLY A 158 11.93 -11.75 -14.16
C GLY A 158 12.72 -10.43 -14.19
N ILE A 159 13.25 -9.99 -13.05
CA ILE A 159 14.08 -8.77 -12.95
C ILE A 159 15.54 -9.06 -13.28
N GLY A 160 16.05 -10.18 -12.76
CA GLY A 160 17.44 -10.59 -12.91
C GLY A 160 17.87 -11.51 -11.79
N ARG A 161 19.10 -12.04 -11.86
CA ARG A 161 19.65 -12.90 -10.79
C ARG A 161 21.08 -12.51 -10.47
N ARG A 162 21.43 -12.58 -9.18
CA ARG A 162 22.81 -12.41 -8.68
C ARG A 162 23.43 -11.07 -9.10
N GLY A 163 22.65 -9.99 -9.08
CA GLY A 163 23.11 -8.64 -9.42
C GLY A 163 23.18 -8.36 -10.94
N ARG A 164 22.79 -9.32 -11.79
CA ARG A 164 22.68 -9.14 -13.23
C ARG A 164 21.22 -9.04 -13.64
N LEU A 165 20.84 -7.86 -14.13
CA LEU A 165 19.51 -7.59 -14.68
C LEU A 165 19.33 -8.28 -16.02
N THR A 166 18.07 -8.55 -16.38
CA THR A 166 17.71 -8.96 -17.74
C THR A 166 17.89 -7.79 -18.71
N ASP A 167 18.08 -8.09 -20.00
CA ASP A 167 18.27 -7.04 -21.03
C ASP A 167 17.08 -6.07 -21.10
N PRO A 168 15.80 -6.51 -21.05
CA PRO A 168 14.66 -5.59 -21.07
C PRO A 168 14.62 -4.66 -19.85
N VAL A 169 14.97 -5.16 -18.67
CA VAL A 169 15.02 -4.37 -17.44
C VAL A 169 16.17 -3.36 -17.50
N THR A 170 17.32 -3.78 -18.02
CA THR A 170 18.47 -2.88 -18.24
C THR A 170 18.11 -1.76 -19.21
N ALA A 171 17.41 -2.08 -20.30
CA ALA A 171 16.94 -1.10 -21.28
C ALA A 171 15.92 -0.11 -20.68
N LEU A 172 15.00 -0.62 -19.84
CA LEU A 172 14.06 0.24 -19.10
C LEU A 172 14.82 1.21 -18.19
N MET A 173 15.77 0.73 -17.38
CA MET A 173 16.56 1.57 -16.48
C MET A 173 17.35 2.65 -17.22
N GLY A 174 17.95 2.30 -18.36
CA GLY A 174 18.62 3.27 -19.24
C GLY A 174 17.67 4.33 -19.81
N THR A 175 16.43 3.94 -20.14
CA THR A 175 15.39 4.87 -20.63
C THR A 175 14.90 5.80 -19.53
N LEU A 176 14.75 5.28 -18.32
CA LEU A 176 14.25 6.01 -17.15
C LEU A 176 15.32 6.90 -16.50
N GLY A 177 16.61 6.64 -16.74
CA GLY A 177 17.70 7.26 -15.99
C GLY A 177 17.76 6.82 -14.52
N SER A 178 17.09 5.73 -14.18
CA SER A 178 16.98 5.18 -12.82
C SER A 178 17.89 3.99 -12.62
N ARG A 179 18.28 3.71 -11.38
CA ARG A 179 19.05 2.52 -11.01
C ARG A 179 18.14 1.47 -10.40
N LEU A 180 18.21 0.23 -10.90
CA LEU A 180 17.61 -0.90 -10.19
C LEU A 180 18.60 -1.51 -9.20
N VAL A 181 18.17 -1.69 -7.96
CA VAL A 181 18.94 -2.31 -6.87
C VAL A 181 18.26 -3.61 -6.49
N GLN A 182 18.96 -4.75 -6.67
CA GLN A 182 18.51 -6.04 -6.16
C GLN A 182 18.93 -6.17 -4.69
N LEU A 183 17.95 -6.24 -3.80
CA LEU A 183 18.15 -6.38 -2.37
C LEU A 183 18.71 -7.77 -2.05
N LYS A 184 19.59 -7.82 -1.04
CA LYS A 184 20.12 -9.10 -0.55
C LYS A 184 18.99 -9.88 0.14
N PRO A 185 18.97 -11.23 0.04
CA PRO A 185 18.09 -12.04 0.86
C PRO A 185 18.36 -11.75 2.35
N TYR A 186 17.29 -11.58 3.14
CA TYR A 186 17.34 -11.31 4.58
C TYR A 186 17.89 -9.93 4.99
N ASP A 187 17.56 -8.87 4.24
CA ASP A 187 17.68 -7.50 4.75
C ASP A 187 16.38 -7.07 5.46
N PRO A 188 16.29 -7.18 6.80
CA PRO A 188 15.08 -6.82 7.54
C PRO A 188 14.73 -5.34 7.44
N GLU A 189 15.72 -4.47 7.18
CA GLU A 189 15.53 -3.02 7.11
C GLU A 189 14.85 -2.58 5.80
N SER A 190 15.11 -3.26 4.69
CA SER A 190 14.41 -2.95 3.44
C SER A 190 13.04 -3.66 3.33
N ARG A 191 12.82 -4.80 3.98
CA ARG A 191 11.59 -5.60 3.81
C ARG A 191 10.31 -4.98 4.38
N GLY A 192 10.41 -4.23 5.47
CA GLY A 192 9.27 -3.86 6.28
C GLY A 192 8.20 -3.03 5.55
N MET A 193 8.57 -2.18 4.58
CA MET A 193 7.60 -1.29 3.91
C MET A 193 6.68 -2.06 2.96
N VAL A 194 7.24 -2.83 2.03
CA VAL A 194 6.43 -3.55 1.05
C VAL A 194 5.67 -4.73 1.68
N GLU A 195 6.25 -5.41 2.68
CA GLU A 195 5.53 -6.45 3.44
C GLU A 195 4.29 -5.87 4.17
N ARG A 196 4.40 -4.65 4.72
CA ARG A 196 3.26 -3.94 5.32
C ARG A 196 2.22 -3.54 4.27
N ALA A 197 2.65 -3.12 3.08
CA ALA A 197 1.73 -2.79 1.99
C ALA A 197 0.98 -4.03 1.48
N ASN A 198 1.68 -5.15 1.27
CA ASN A 198 1.08 -6.42 0.86
C ASN A 198 0.08 -6.93 1.90
N ARG A 199 0.44 -6.89 3.19
CA ARG A 199 -0.49 -7.25 4.28
C ARG A 199 -1.72 -6.34 4.31
N TYR A 200 -1.56 -5.05 4.00
CA TYR A 200 -2.67 -4.12 3.95
C TYR A 200 -3.62 -4.41 2.78
N LEU A 201 -3.07 -4.74 1.60
CA LEU A 201 -3.86 -5.25 0.47
C LEU A 201 -4.62 -6.53 0.86
N GLU A 202 -3.95 -7.50 1.48
CA GLU A 202 -4.55 -8.77 1.92
C GLU A 202 -5.71 -8.56 2.91
N THR A 203 -5.53 -7.67 3.88
CA THR A 203 -6.47 -7.50 5.00
C THR A 203 -7.54 -6.43 4.78
N SER A 204 -7.35 -5.53 3.82
CA SER A 204 -8.25 -4.38 3.60
C SER A 204 -8.77 -4.24 2.17
N PHE A 205 -8.03 -4.73 1.16
CA PHE A 205 -8.50 -4.74 -0.23
C PHE A 205 -9.24 -6.04 -0.56
N LEU A 206 -8.73 -7.23 -0.20
CA LEU A 206 -9.41 -8.47 -0.59
C LEU A 206 -10.77 -8.73 0.09
N PRO A 207 -10.95 -8.50 1.41
CA PRO A 207 -12.16 -8.99 2.09
C PRO A 207 -13.45 -8.41 1.52
N GLY A 208 -14.41 -9.30 1.24
CA GLY A 208 -15.74 -8.94 0.73
C GLY A 208 -15.81 -8.58 -0.75
N ARG A 209 -14.68 -8.64 -1.49
CA ARG A 209 -14.66 -8.44 -2.95
C ARG A 209 -14.71 -9.76 -3.69
N SER A 210 -15.30 -9.72 -4.88
CA SER A 210 -15.27 -10.80 -5.87
C SER A 210 -14.71 -10.24 -7.17
N PHE A 211 -13.98 -11.06 -7.91
CA PHE A 211 -13.33 -10.66 -9.15
C PHE A 211 -13.76 -11.56 -10.29
N THR A 212 -14.23 -10.95 -11.37
CA THR A 212 -14.72 -11.65 -12.57
C THR A 212 -13.65 -11.78 -13.66
N SER A 213 -12.59 -10.97 -13.58
CA SER A 213 -11.47 -10.98 -14.52
C SER A 213 -10.27 -10.20 -13.94
N PRO A 214 -9.07 -10.29 -14.55
CA PRO A 214 -7.93 -9.46 -14.15
C PRO A 214 -8.20 -7.96 -14.35
N HIS A 215 -9.00 -7.61 -15.37
CA HIS A 215 -9.40 -6.23 -15.61
C HIS A 215 -10.32 -5.70 -14.51
N ASP A 216 -11.31 -6.50 -14.08
CA ASP A 216 -12.18 -6.17 -12.96
C ASP A 216 -11.39 -6.00 -11.65
N PHE A 217 -10.43 -6.88 -11.37
CA PHE A 217 -9.51 -6.72 -10.23
C PHE A 217 -8.79 -5.37 -10.27
N ASN A 218 -8.19 -5.01 -11.40
CA ASN A 218 -7.47 -3.75 -11.57
C ASN A 218 -8.40 -2.54 -11.45
N ASN A 219 -9.62 -2.58 -12.00
CA ASN A 219 -10.60 -1.49 -11.85
C ASN A 219 -10.98 -1.27 -10.38
N GLN A 220 -11.21 -2.35 -9.62
CA GLN A 220 -11.50 -2.25 -8.20
C GLN A 220 -10.29 -1.75 -7.40
N LEU A 221 -9.08 -2.16 -7.79
CA LEU A 221 -7.84 -1.71 -7.17
C LEU A 221 -7.61 -0.21 -7.40
N ASP A 222 -7.81 0.27 -8.63
CA ASP A 222 -7.68 1.69 -9.01
C ASP A 222 -8.66 2.59 -8.26
N GLN A 223 -9.88 2.10 -7.99
CA GLN A 223 -10.86 2.82 -7.17
C GLN A 223 -10.48 2.84 -5.67
N TRP A 224 -9.81 1.80 -5.19
CA TRP A 224 -9.48 1.65 -3.78
C TRP A 224 -8.17 2.36 -3.39
N LEU A 225 -7.15 2.37 -4.25
CA LEU A 225 -5.84 2.96 -3.97
C LEU A 225 -5.90 4.45 -3.54
N PRO A 226 -6.76 5.33 -4.12
CA PRO A 226 -6.93 6.69 -3.63
C PRO A 226 -7.40 6.76 -2.18
N ILE A 227 -8.33 5.88 -1.78
CA ILE A 227 -8.82 5.78 -0.39
C ILE A 227 -7.70 5.28 0.51
N ALA A 228 -6.98 4.25 0.06
CA ALA A 228 -5.83 3.70 0.78
C ALA A 228 -4.74 4.76 1.02
N ASN A 229 -4.40 5.58 0.03
CA ASN A 229 -3.36 6.61 0.13
C ASN A 229 -3.84 7.89 0.85
N ALA A 230 -5.14 8.04 1.08
CA ALA A 230 -5.72 9.09 1.91
C ALA A 230 -5.81 8.72 3.41
N ARG A 231 -5.38 7.50 3.81
CA ARG A 231 -5.34 7.10 5.22
C ARG A 231 -4.17 7.75 5.94
N ARG A 232 -4.32 8.08 7.23
CA ARG A 232 -3.18 8.47 8.06
C ARG A 232 -2.27 7.26 8.32
N VAL A 233 -0.97 7.45 8.15
CA VAL A 233 0.07 6.44 8.43
C VAL A 233 1.04 7.00 9.48
N ARG A 234 1.25 6.23 10.55
CA ARG A 234 2.02 6.65 11.74
C ARG A 234 3.42 7.15 11.42
N VAL A 235 4.14 6.48 10.51
CA VAL A 235 5.53 6.84 10.17
C VAL A 235 5.66 8.22 9.52
N LEU A 236 4.56 8.76 8.96
CA LEU A 236 4.51 10.10 8.37
C LEU A 236 3.84 11.13 9.28
N ASP A 237 3.13 10.68 10.32
CA ASP A 237 2.10 11.46 11.01
C ASP A 237 1.14 12.20 10.05
N GLY A 238 0.80 11.55 8.94
CA GLY A 238 -0.02 12.16 7.89
C GLY A 238 -0.44 11.15 6.83
N ARG A 239 -1.05 11.63 5.74
CA ARG A 239 -1.57 10.78 4.67
C ARG A 239 -0.53 10.65 3.57
N PRO A 240 -0.23 9.45 3.05
CA PRO A 240 0.74 9.27 1.97
C PRO A 240 0.56 10.22 0.78
N VAL A 241 -0.70 10.49 0.40
CA VAL A 241 -1.04 11.44 -0.68
C VAL A 241 -0.54 12.87 -0.42
N ASP A 242 -0.48 13.31 0.84
CA ASP A 242 -0.03 14.67 1.20
C ASP A 242 1.50 14.82 1.05
N PHE A 243 2.25 13.72 1.04
CA PHE A 243 3.71 13.72 0.90
C PHE A 243 4.17 13.43 -0.53
N LEU A 244 3.28 12.93 -1.39
CA LEU A 244 3.63 12.51 -2.75
C LEU A 244 4.19 13.67 -3.59
N ASP A 245 3.63 14.88 -3.49
CA ASP A 245 4.10 16.00 -4.31
C ASP A 245 5.52 16.43 -3.94
N ALA A 246 5.85 16.45 -2.65
CA ALA A 246 7.21 16.72 -2.17
C ALA A 246 8.20 15.61 -2.56
N ASP A 247 7.75 14.36 -2.55
CA ASP A 247 8.50 13.19 -3.02
C ASP A 247 8.81 13.32 -4.52
N ARG A 248 7.76 13.56 -5.31
CA ARG A 248 7.80 13.70 -6.76
C ARG A 248 8.67 14.86 -7.21
N ALA A 249 8.68 15.96 -6.47
CA ALA A 249 9.54 17.13 -6.77
C ALA A 249 11.04 16.80 -6.76
N GLN A 250 11.46 15.71 -6.09
CA GLN A 250 12.84 15.24 -6.05
C GLN A 250 13.11 14.01 -6.94
N MET A 251 12.07 13.50 -7.61
CA MET A 251 12.17 12.41 -8.58
C MET A 251 12.67 12.92 -9.94
N LEU A 252 13.11 11.99 -10.77
CA LEU A 252 13.45 12.23 -12.17
C LEU A 252 12.18 12.44 -12.99
N ALA A 253 12.28 13.28 -14.02
CA ALA A 253 11.18 13.46 -14.97
C ALA A 253 10.95 12.18 -15.78
N LEU A 254 9.68 11.89 -16.10
CA LEU A 254 9.37 10.82 -17.04
C LEU A 254 9.96 11.14 -18.41
N PRO A 255 10.62 10.17 -19.08
CA PRO A 255 11.07 10.38 -20.43
C PRO A 255 9.86 10.60 -21.36
N PRO A 256 9.97 11.48 -22.38
CA PRO A 256 8.86 11.83 -23.26
C PRO A 256 8.38 10.67 -24.15
N LEU A 257 9.10 9.55 -24.19
CA LEU A 257 8.79 8.39 -25.03
C LEU A 257 8.60 7.13 -24.17
N ARG A 258 7.50 6.41 -24.43
CA ARG A 258 7.31 5.04 -23.91
C ARG A 258 8.42 4.12 -24.43
N PRO A 259 8.96 3.20 -23.61
CA PRO A 259 9.96 2.23 -24.07
C PRO A 259 9.38 1.41 -25.23
N ARG A 260 10.05 1.44 -26.39
CA ARG A 260 9.68 0.59 -27.52
C ARG A 260 10.40 -0.75 -27.38
N SER A 261 9.66 -1.86 -27.40
CA SER A 261 10.26 -3.18 -27.61
C SER A 261 10.88 -3.21 -29.00
N ARG A 262 12.22 -3.30 -29.11
CA ARG A 262 12.84 -3.70 -30.38
C ARG A 262 12.51 -5.19 -30.57
N ARG A 263 11.83 -5.50 -31.68
CA ARG A 263 11.62 -6.86 -32.18
C ARG A 263 12.94 -7.47 -32.62
#